data_AF-A0A843EFE3-F1
#
_entry.id   AF-A0A843EFE3-F1
#
_cell.length_a   1.000
_cell.length_b   1.000
_cell.length_c   1.000
_cell.angle_alpha   90.00
_cell.angle_beta   90.00
_cell.angle_gamma   90.00
#
_symmetry.space_group_name_H-M   'P 1'
#
loop_
_entity.id
_entity.type
_entity.pdbx_description
1 polymer ?
#
loop_
_entity_poly.entity_id
_entity_poly.type
_entity_poly.pdbx_seq_one_letter_code
_entity_poly.pdbx_strand_id
1 'polypeptide(L)' 'LVKEEDYCIHCGACAKACPNGALTVTRTDIDYTPTSSKSWIAAFEALKN' A
#
# COMPACT_ATOMS: atom_id res chain seq x y z
N LEU A 1 3.22 15.90 9.99
CA LEU A 1 2.45 15.24 8.93
C LEU A 1 0.99 15.43 9.27
N VAL A 2 0.24 16.16 8.45
CA VAL A 2 -1.22 16.24 8.60
C VAL A 2 -1.79 15.01 7.90
N LYS A 3 -2.62 14.25 8.61
CA LYS A 3 -3.26 13.03 8.07
C LYS A 3 -4.62 13.43 7.51
N GLU A 4 -4.67 13.64 6.20
CA GLU A 4 -5.91 13.86 5.45
C GLU A 4 -6.14 12.64 4.55
N GLU A 5 -6.97 11.71 5.03
CA GLU A 5 -7.18 10.41 4.37
C GLU A 5 -7.82 10.56 2.98
N ASP A 6 -8.61 11.59 2.76
CA ASP A 6 -9.25 11.87 1.47
C ASP A 6 -8.23 12.11 0.33
N TYR A 7 -7.01 12.52 0.67
CA TYR A 7 -5.91 12.70 -0.27
C TYR A 7 -4.86 11.58 -0.21
N CYS A 8 -5.03 10.61 0.69
CA CYS A 8 -4.08 9.53 0.90
C CYS A 8 -4.28 8.39 -0.12
N ILE A 9 -3.28 8.17 -0.97
CA ILE A 9 -3.29 7.04 -1.92
C ILE A 9 -2.64 5.78 -1.35
N HIS A 10 -2.36 5.75 -0.04
CA HIS A 10 -1.76 4.59 0.64
C HIS A 10 -0.44 4.10 0.01
N CYS A 11 0.41 4.99 -0.51
CA CYS A 11 1.67 4.62 -1.16
C CYS A 11 2.75 4.10 -0.20
N GLY A 12 2.65 4.40 1.10
CA GLY A 12 3.61 3.96 2.12
C GLY A 12 4.94 4.71 2.15
N ALA A 13 5.14 5.73 1.32
CA ALA A 13 6.40 6.50 1.28
C ALA A 13 6.70 7.18 2.61
N CYS A 14 5.69 7.75 3.26
CA CYS A 14 5.82 8.34 4.60
C CYS A 14 6.24 7.30 5.65
N ALA A 15 5.68 6.08 5.61
CA ALA A 15 6.00 5.02 6.56
C ALA A 15 7.45 4.57 6.38
N LYS A 16 7.87 4.40 5.13
CA LYS A 16 9.25 4.02 4.77
C LYS A 16 10.28 5.09 5.13
N ALA A 17 9.92 6.37 4.98
CA ALA A 17 10.81 7.48 5.30
C ALA A 17 10.94 7.73 6.82
N CYS A 18 10.03 7.19 7.62
CA CYS A 18 9.96 7.43 9.05
C CYS A 18 11.08 6.66 9.80
N PRO A 19 12.11 7.34 10.34
CA PRO A 19 13.28 6.65 10.90
C PRO A 19 12.98 5.94 12.22
N ASN A 20 11.94 6.37 12.93
CA ASN A 20 11.51 5.81 14.22
C ASN A 20 10.26 4.91 14.10
N GLY A 21 9.74 4.70 12.89
CA GLY A 21 8.56 3.85 12.68
C GLY A 21 7.29 4.36 13.36
N ALA A 22 7.17 5.67 13.59
CA ALA A 22 6.03 6.28 14.29
C ALA A 22 4.71 6.20 13.50
N LEU A 23 4.74 5.79 12.22
CA LEU A 23 3.57 5.70 11.38
C LEU A 23 3.61 4.45 10.49
N THR A 24 2.43 3.89 10.23
CA THR A 24 2.21 2.73 9.37
C THR A 24 1.20 3.06 8.29
N VAL A 25 1.28 2.36 7.15
CA VAL A 25 0.30 2.42 6.06
C VAL A 25 -0.12 1.00 5.73
N THR A 26 -1.43 0.76 5.74
CA THR A 26 -2.05 -0.54 5.44
C THR A 26 -2.80 -0.43 4.12
N ARG A 27 -2.64 -1.42 3.24
CA ARG A 27 -3.43 -1.57 2.02
C ARG A 27 -4.33 -2.78 2.17
N THR A 28 -5.65 -2.57 2.15
CA THR A 28 -6.63 -3.65 2.23
C THR A 28 -6.96 -4.23 0.86
N ASP A 29 -6.90 -3.40 -0.17
CA ASP A 29 -7.17 -3.80 -1.54
C ASP A 29 -6.32 -3.03 -2.55
N ILE A 30 -6.21 -3.56 -3.76
CA ILE A 30 -5.48 -2.97 -4.88
C ILE A 30 -6.34 -3.21 -6.11
N ASP A 31 -6.87 -2.14 -6.69
CA ASP A 31 -7.64 -2.23 -7.91
C ASP A 31 -6.72 -2.52 -9.10
N TYR A 32 -6.88 -3.68 -9.73
CA TYR A 32 -6.19 -4.05 -10.97
C TYR A 32 -7.15 -4.74 -11.95
N THR A 33 -6.89 -4.55 -13.24
CA THR A 33 -7.63 -5.26 -14.29
C THR A 33 -7.33 -6.77 -14.19
N PRO A 34 -8.34 -7.65 -14.36
CA PRO A 34 -8.14 -9.09 -14.23
C PRO A 34 -6.95 -9.59 -15.07
N THR A 35 -6.06 -10.35 -14.43
CA THR A 35 -4.92 -11.00 -15.08
C THR A 35 -4.92 -12.48 -14.76
N SER A 36 -4.51 -13.31 -15.72
CA SER A 36 -4.39 -14.75 -15.55
C SER A 36 -3.03 -15.18 -14.99
N SER A 37 -2.07 -14.27 -14.91
CA SER A 37 -0.73 -14.59 -14.39
C SER A 37 -0.77 -14.76 -12.88
N LYS A 38 -0.56 -15.99 -12.42
CA LYS A 38 -0.44 -16.33 -11.00
C LYS A 38 0.67 -15.54 -10.31
N SER A 39 1.76 -15.25 -11.01
CA SER A 39 2.88 -14.48 -10.49
C SER A 39 2.48 -13.03 -10.18
N TRP A 40 1.69 -12.40 -11.06
CA TRP A 40 1.18 -11.06 -10.83
C TRP A 40 0.13 -11.02 -9.72
N ILE A 41 -0.79 -12.01 -9.68
CA ILE A 41 -1.75 -12.12 -8.58
C ILE A 41 -1.03 -12.23 -7.24
N ALA A 42 -0.02 -13.10 -7.14
CA ALA A 42 0.77 -13.25 -5.92
C ALA A 42 1.52 -11.96 -5.54
N ALA A 43 2.04 -11.22 -6.51
CA ALA A 43 2.69 -9.94 -6.27
C ALA A 43 1.71 -8.88 -5.73
N PHE A 44 0.48 -8.82 -6.24
CA PHE A 44 -0.54 -7.90 -5.73
C PHE A 44 -1.01 -8.29 -4.33
N GLU A 45 -1.23 -9.57 -4.06
CA GLU A 45 -1.58 -10.02 -2.70
C GLU A 45 -0.46 -9.72 -1.69
N ALA A 46 0.81 -9.83 -2.09
CA ALA A 46 1.95 -9.49 -1.24
C ALA A 46 2.11 -7.99 -0.93
N LEU A 47 1.43 -7.11 -1.67
CA LEU A 47 1.43 -5.67 -1.41
C LEU A 47 0.35 -5.25 -0.39
N LYS A 48 -0.58 -6.15 -0.06
CA LYS A 48 -1.53 -5.99 1.04
C LYS A 48 -0.79 -6.32 2.34
N ASN A 49 -0.89 -5.43 3.33
CA ASN A 49 -0.22 -5.58 4.64
C ASN A 49 -1.19 -6.14 5.67
#